data_AF-A0A7J4NX24-F1
#
_entry.id   AF-A0A7J4NX24-F1
#
_cell.length_a   1.000
_cell.length_b   1.000
_cell.length_c   1.000
_cell.angle_alpha   90.00
_cell.angle_beta   90.00
_cell.angle_gamma   90.00
#
_symmetry.space_group_name_H-M   'P 1'
#
loop_
_entity.id
_entity.type
_entity.pdbx_description
1 polymer ?
#
loop_
_entity_poly.entity_id
_entity_poly.type
_entity_poly.pdbx_seq_one_letter_code
_entity_poly.pdbx_strand_id
1 'polypeptide(L)'
;MSIILSKELLRKSIHLAGLFILVVYYFTDRFTVLFWLIPLVFVTLQLEWMRLSGSIRYPAVLLRPSEEHRVAGYVYSITAACIVIALFPKTIAITALTMAVLGDFSSGIAGAMWGKKADVRQMRLPVKPVP
;
A
#
# COMPACT_ATOMS: atom_id res chain seq x y z
N MET A 1 18.47 -9.82 -13.39
CA MET A 1 17.34 -9.08 -12.80
C MET A 1 17.81 -7.65 -12.52
N SER A 2 17.23 -6.62 -13.13
CA SER A 2 17.74 -5.25 -12.96
C SER A 2 17.61 -4.81 -11.50
N ILE A 3 18.61 -4.11 -10.96
CA ILE A 3 18.63 -3.63 -9.55
C ILE A 3 17.36 -2.83 -9.19
N ILE A 4 16.76 -2.17 -10.19
CA ILE A 4 15.49 -1.44 -10.10
C ILE A 4 14.32 -2.40 -9.83
N LEU A 5 14.25 -3.52 -10.54
CA LEU A 5 13.20 -4.53 -10.38
C LEU A 5 13.30 -5.20 -9.00
N SER A 6 14.51 -5.52 -8.53
CA SER A 6 14.71 -6.12 -7.19
C SER A 6 14.32 -5.16 -6.06
N LYS A 7 14.62 -3.86 -6.17
CA LYS A 7 14.21 -2.85 -5.18
C LYS A 7 12.70 -2.62 -5.17
N GLU A 8 12.06 -2.64 -6.33
CA GLU A 8 10.61 -2.49 -6.44
C GLU A 8 9.86 -3.72 -5.92
N LEU A 9 10.36 -4.92 -6.23
CA LEU A 9 9.85 -6.18 -5.67
C LEU A 9 10.01 -6.19 -4.15
N LEU A 10 11.17 -5.79 -3.61
CA LEU A 10 11.40 -5.72 -2.16
C LEU A 10 10.42 -4.76 -1.46
N ARG A 11 10.15 -3.59 -2.06
CA ARG A 11 9.20 -2.62 -1.51
C ARG A 11 7.76 -3.14 -1.54
N LYS A 12 7.37 -3.85 -2.60
CA LYS A 12 6.03 -4.46 -2.74
C LYS A 12 5.85 -5.72 -1.91
N SER A 13 6.91 -6.48 -1.61
CA SER A 13 6.84 -7.61 -0.68
C SER A 13 6.52 -7.18 0.75
N ILE A 14 6.96 -5.97 1.16
CA ILE A 14 6.58 -5.39 2.45
C ILE A 14 5.08 -5.04 2.48
N HIS A 15 4.49 -4.68 1.33
CA HIS A 15 3.03 -4.51 1.20
C HIS A 15 2.25 -5.83 1.19
N LEU A 16 2.86 -6.97 0.81
CA LEU A 16 2.24 -8.29 0.93
C LEU A 16 1.94 -8.67 2.39
N ALA A 17 2.57 -8.02 3.37
CA ALA A 17 2.21 -8.18 4.78
C ALA A 17 0.73 -7.83 5.04
N GLY A 18 0.11 -6.96 4.22
CA GLY A 18 -1.33 -6.69 4.29
C GLY A 18 -2.20 -7.92 4.02
N LEU A 19 -1.70 -8.91 3.27
CA LEU A 19 -2.38 -10.18 3.04
C LEU A 19 -2.52 -10.99 4.35
N PHE A 20 -1.59 -10.81 5.29
CA PHE A 20 -1.65 -11.48 6.59
C PHE A 20 -2.89 -11.05 7.39
N ILE A 21 -3.24 -9.76 7.36
CA ILE A 21 -4.46 -9.24 8.01
C ILE A 21 -5.71 -9.92 7.42
N LEU A 22 -5.73 -10.18 6.11
CA LEU A 22 -6.85 -10.86 5.45
C LEU A 22 -6.94 -12.33 5.83
N VAL A 23 -5.80 -13.01 5.94
CA VAL A 23 -5.74 -14.41 6.42
C VAL A 23 -6.24 -14.49 7.86
N VAL A 24 -5.75 -13.63 8.76
CA VAL A 24 -6.24 -13.56 10.14
C VAL A 24 -7.73 -13.28 10.16
N TYR A 25 -8.21 -12.32 9.37
CA TYR A 25 -9.63 -12.01 9.33
C TYR A 25 -10.47 -13.16 8.80
N TYR A 26 -9.98 -13.96 7.84
CA TYR A 26 -10.69 -15.15 7.38
C TYR A 26 -10.99 -16.13 8.53
N PHE A 27 -10.01 -16.36 9.41
CA PHE A 27 -10.12 -17.31 10.52
C PHE A 27 -10.69 -16.72 11.82
N THR A 28 -10.80 -15.41 11.95
CA THR A 28 -11.24 -14.73 13.18
C THR A 28 -12.49 -13.88 12.95
N ASP A 29 -13.18 -13.46 14.01
CA ASP A 29 -14.32 -12.56 13.94
C ASP A 29 -13.91 -11.09 13.68
N ARG A 30 -14.90 -10.28 13.29
CA ARG A 30 -14.70 -8.86 12.97
C ARG A 30 -14.20 -8.05 14.17
N PHE A 31 -14.73 -8.31 15.36
CA PHE A 31 -14.40 -7.50 16.53
C PHE A 31 -12.94 -7.69 16.92
N THR A 32 -12.45 -8.93 16.95
CA THR A 32 -11.05 -9.21 17.25
C THR A 32 -10.11 -8.56 16.25
N VAL A 33 -10.41 -8.61 14.95
CA VAL A 33 -9.55 -7.96 13.95
C VAL A 33 -9.56 -6.44 14.10
N LEU A 34 -10.73 -5.82 14.25
CA LEU A 34 -10.83 -4.37 14.43
C LEU A 34 -10.16 -3.89 15.72
N PHE A 35 -10.25 -4.69 16.79
CA PHE A 35 -9.59 -4.38 18.07
C PHE A 35 -8.07 -4.20 17.90
N TRP A 36 -7.44 -5.00 17.05
CA TRP A 36 -6.00 -4.86 16.75
C TRP A 36 -5.71 -3.85 15.64
N LEU A 37 -6.59 -3.77 14.63
CA LEU A 37 -6.37 -2.95 13.44
C LEU A 37 -6.53 -1.45 13.74
N ILE A 38 -7.48 -1.08 14.60
CA ILE A 38 -7.72 0.33 14.97
C ILE A 38 -6.48 0.94 15.66
N PRO A 39 -5.92 0.36 16.75
CA PRO A 39 -4.68 0.86 17.34
C PRO A 39 -3.52 0.91 16.33
N LEU A 40 -3.42 -0.07 15.44
CA LEU A 40 -2.38 -0.09 14.42
C LEU A 40 -2.51 1.08 13.44
N VAL A 41 -3.74 1.45 13.03
CA VAL A 41 -3.98 2.68 12.25
C VAL A 41 -3.46 3.91 13.01
N PHE A 42 -3.79 4.06 14.29
CA PHE A 42 -3.28 5.19 15.09
C PHE A 42 -1.76 5.21 15.17
N VAL A 43 -1.12 4.07 15.44
CA VAL A 43 0.36 3.98 15.47
C VAL A 43 0.95 4.39 14.11
N THR A 44 0.41 3.91 13.00
CA THR A 44 0.91 4.27 11.66
C THR A 44 0.75 5.76 11.36
N LEU A 45 -0.34 6.39 11.79
CA LEU A 45 -0.55 7.83 11.67
C LEU A 45 0.43 8.63 12.52
N GLN A 46 0.69 8.21 13.76
CA GLN A 46 1.66 8.86 14.64
C GLN A 46 3.08 8.77 14.08
N LEU A 47 3.48 7.59 13.61
CA LEU A 47 4.78 7.39 12.98
C LEU A 47 4.94 8.26 11.72
N GLU A 48 3.89 8.38 10.91
CA GLU A 48 3.93 9.27 9.74
C GLU A 48 3.97 10.75 10.10
N TRP A 49 3.24 11.17 11.13
CA TRP A 49 3.33 12.53 11.64
C TRP A 49 4.76 12.86 12.09
N MET A 50 5.39 11.99 12.88
CA MET A 50 6.77 12.15 13.32
C MET A 50 7.77 12.17 12.15
N ARG A 51 7.51 11.37 11.11
CA ARG A 51 8.34 11.36 9.90
C ARG A 51 8.24 12.66 9.11
N LEU A 52 7.03 13.13 8.86
CA LEU A 52 6.78 14.36 8.10
C LEU A 52 7.18 15.62 8.88
N SER A 53 7.14 15.56 10.21
CA SER A 53 7.70 16.59 11.11
C SER A 53 9.24 16.61 11.12
N GLY A 54 9.91 15.64 10.48
CA GLY A 54 11.37 15.54 10.45
C GLY A 54 12.00 14.94 11.72
N SER A 55 11.20 14.47 12.69
CA SER A 55 11.69 13.87 13.94
C SER A 55 12.26 12.46 13.73
N ILE A 56 11.76 11.73 12.73
CA ILE A 56 12.23 10.38 12.38
C ILE A 56 12.51 10.34 10.88
N ARG A 57 13.66 9.78 10.48
CA ARG A 57 13.93 9.45 9.08
C ARG A 57 13.88 7.95 8.87
N TYR A 58 13.04 7.50 7.93
CA TYR A 58 13.10 6.12 7.48
C TYR A 58 14.32 5.90 6.59
N PRO A 59 14.89 4.67 6.59
CA PRO A 59 15.89 4.27 5.63
C PRO A 59 15.45 4.59 4.20
N ALA A 60 16.35 5.20 3.40
CA ALA A 60 16.09 5.53 1.99
C ALA A 60 15.78 4.30 1.09
N VAL A 61 15.95 3.10 1.63
CA VAL A 61 15.58 1.84 0.99
C VAL A 61 14.06 1.62 0.99
N LEU A 62 13.34 2.19 1.98
CA LEU A 62 11.91 1.96 2.18
C LEU A 62 11.03 2.97 1.43
N LEU A 63 11.47 4.22 1.29
CA LEU A 63 10.71 5.29 0.63
C LEU A 63 11.32 5.69 -0.71
N ARG A 64 10.49 6.00 -1.71
CA ARG A 64 10.97 6.66 -2.92
C ARG A 64 11.32 8.13 -2.62
N PRO A 65 12.28 8.74 -3.32
CA PRO A 65 12.59 10.17 -3.17
C PRO A 65 11.37 11.09 -3.37
N SER A 66 10.42 10.68 -4.20
CA SER A 66 9.16 11.41 -4.43
C SER A 66 8.10 11.21 -3.34
N GLU A 67 8.31 10.28 -2.41
CA GLU A 67 7.41 9.94 -1.29
C GLU A 67 7.91 10.52 0.04
N GLU A 68 9.11 11.11 0.07
CA GLU A 68 9.75 11.60 1.30
C GLU A 68 8.92 12.69 2.01
N HIS A 69 8.17 13.50 1.26
CA HIS A 69 7.36 14.60 1.81
C HIS A 69 5.85 14.34 1.76
N ARG A 70 5.42 13.10 1.49
CA ARG A 70 4.00 12.71 1.38
C ARG A 70 3.69 11.58 2.33
N VAL A 71 2.46 11.50 2.81
CA VAL A 71 2.00 10.36 3.63
C VAL A 71 2.25 9.06 2.85
N ALA A 72 2.87 8.09 3.52
CA ALA A 72 3.25 6.83 2.88
C ALA A 72 2.02 5.96 2.57
N GLY A 73 2.13 5.17 1.49
CA GLY A 73 1.06 4.29 0.99
C GLY A 73 0.48 3.35 2.05
N TYR A 74 1.31 2.86 2.97
CA TYR A 74 0.87 1.89 3.99
C TYR A 74 -0.20 2.45 4.93
N VAL A 75 -0.21 3.78 5.20
CA VAL A 75 -1.25 4.42 6.01
C VAL A 75 -2.60 4.35 5.32
N TYR A 76 -2.61 4.62 4.01
CA TYR A 76 -3.85 4.51 3.22
C TYR A 76 -4.33 3.07 3.16
N SER A 77 -3.43 2.11 2.91
CA SER A 77 -3.79 0.68 2.84
C SER A 77 -4.37 0.16 4.15
N ILE A 78 -3.74 0.45 5.29
CA ILE A 78 -4.22 -0.05 6.59
C ILE A 78 -5.53 0.62 7.03
N THR A 79 -5.67 1.92 6.76
CA THR A 79 -6.90 2.66 7.03
C THR A 79 -8.05 2.15 6.16
N ALA A 80 -7.80 1.91 4.87
CA ALA A 80 -8.77 1.32 3.97
C ALA A 80 -9.20 -0.08 4.43
N ALA A 81 -8.26 -0.93 4.84
CA ALA A 81 -8.58 -2.25 5.40
C ALA A 81 -9.48 -2.14 6.64
N CYS A 82 -9.19 -1.21 7.56
CA CYS A 82 -10.01 -0.97 8.74
C CYS A 82 -11.44 -0.56 8.39
N ILE A 83 -11.59 0.41 7.49
CA ILE A 83 -12.90 0.91 7.05
C ILE A 83 -13.69 -0.20 6.36
N VAL A 84 -13.07 -0.93 5.43
CA VAL A 84 -13.75 -1.98 4.66
C VAL A 84 -14.20 -3.12 5.57
N ILE A 85 -13.38 -3.56 6.51
CA ILE A 85 -13.73 -4.63 7.47
C ILE A 85 -14.86 -4.19 8.41
N ALA A 86 -14.88 -2.91 8.81
CA ALA A 86 -15.92 -2.36 9.67
C ALA A 86 -17.28 -2.27 8.96
N LEU A 87 -17.30 -1.81 7.71
CA LEU A 87 -18.54 -1.49 7.00
C LEU A 87 -19.16 -2.68 6.26
N PHE A 88 -18.35 -3.59 5.72
CA PHE A 88 -18.84 -4.62 4.81
C PHE A 88 -18.89 -6.02 5.46
N PRO A 89 -19.83 -6.88 5.03
CA PRO A 89 -19.83 -8.30 5.38
C PRO A 89 -18.48 -8.96 5.09
N LYS A 90 -18.11 -9.95 5.92
CA LYS A 90 -16.80 -10.62 5.90
C LYS A 90 -16.36 -11.01 4.48
N THR A 91 -17.23 -11.67 3.73
CA THR A 91 -16.94 -12.12 2.36
C THR A 91 -16.65 -10.96 1.41
N ILE A 92 -17.43 -9.89 1.47
CA ILE A 92 -17.25 -8.70 0.63
C ILE A 92 -15.94 -8.00 0.99
N ALA A 93 -15.67 -7.81 2.28
CA ALA A 93 -14.45 -7.17 2.77
C ALA A 93 -13.19 -7.95 2.35
N ILE A 94 -13.16 -9.27 2.56
CA ILE A 94 -12.02 -10.11 2.17
C ILE A 94 -11.81 -10.08 0.65
N THR A 95 -12.88 -10.19 -0.13
CA THR A 95 -12.80 -10.18 -1.60
C THR A 95 -12.27 -8.86 -2.12
N ALA A 96 -12.83 -7.74 -1.66
CA ALA A 96 -12.42 -6.40 -2.10
C ALA A 96 -10.95 -6.10 -1.76
N LEU A 97 -10.54 -6.40 -0.53
CA LEU A 97 -9.16 -6.15 -0.09
C LEU A 97 -8.17 -7.10 -0.77
N THR A 98 -8.54 -8.36 -1.01
CA THR A 98 -7.70 -9.30 -1.76
C THR A 98 -7.51 -8.82 -3.20
N MET A 99 -8.59 -8.38 -3.86
CA MET A 99 -8.53 -7.83 -5.21
C MET A 99 -7.63 -6.58 -5.27
N ALA A 100 -7.72 -5.69 -4.29
CA ALA A 100 -6.86 -4.51 -4.22
C ALA A 100 -5.38 -4.88 -4.07
N VAL A 101 -5.04 -5.75 -3.10
CA VAL A 101 -3.63 -6.14 -2.85
C VAL A 101 -3.04 -6.90 -4.04
N LEU A 102 -3.79 -7.85 -4.61
CA LEU A 102 -3.33 -8.61 -5.78
C LEU A 102 -3.23 -7.72 -7.02
N GLY A 103 -4.16 -6.78 -7.21
CA GLY A 103 -4.14 -5.82 -8.31
C GLY A 103 -2.92 -4.89 -8.24
N ASP A 104 -2.61 -4.36 -7.06
CA ASP A 104 -1.44 -3.52 -6.83
C ASP A 104 -0.13 -4.28 -7.00
N PHE A 105 -0.07 -5.53 -6.56
CA PHE A 105 1.08 -6.39 -6.77
C PHE A 105 1.29 -6.68 -8.26
N SER A 106 0.22 -7.08 -8.96
CA SER A 106 0.24 -7.44 -10.37
C SER A 106 0.60 -6.26 -11.27
N SER A 107 -0.03 -5.09 -11.04
CA SER A 107 0.29 -3.85 -11.76
C SER A 107 1.75 -3.41 -11.51
N GLY A 108 2.25 -3.65 -10.30
CA GLY A 108 3.64 -3.44 -9.94
C GLY A 108 4.63 -4.24 -10.76
N ILE A 109 4.41 -5.56 -10.81
CA ILE A 109 5.25 -6.47 -11.58
C ILE A 109 5.16 -6.14 -13.07
N ALA A 110 3.94 -6.00 -13.59
CA ALA A 110 3.73 -5.67 -14.99
C ALA A 110 4.42 -4.36 -15.39
N GLY A 111 4.26 -3.30 -14.58
CA GLY A 111 4.92 -2.01 -14.82
C GLY A 111 6.45 -2.12 -14.74
N ALA A 112 6.99 -2.89 -13.80
CA ALA A 112 8.43 -3.07 -13.67
C ALA A 112 9.03 -3.91 -14.81
N MET A 113 8.30 -4.90 -15.34
CA MET A 113 8.67 -5.65 -16.55
C MET A 113 8.66 -4.77 -17.80
N TRP A 114 7.68 -3.87 -17.91
CA TRP A 114 7.50 -3.01 -19.09
C TRP A 114 8.44 -1.79 -19.11
N GLY A 115 9.09 -1.48 -17.98
CA GLY A 115 10.14 -0.47 -17.87
C GLY A 115 9.64 0.96 -18.17
N LYS A 116 10.49 1.79 -18.80
CA LYS A 116 10.19 3.21 -19.09
C LYS A 116 8.92 3.43 -19.94
N LYS A 117 8.48 2.44 -20.70
CA LYS A 117 7.27 2.52 -21.53
C LYS A 117 5.98 2.44 -20.71
N ALA A 118 6.03 1.98 -19.46
CA ALA A 118 4.88 1.99 -18.55
C ALA A 118 4.85 3.24 -17.67
N ASP A 119 5.87 4.11 -17.73
CA ASP A 119 5.84 5.39 -17.03
C ASP A 119 4.94 6.38 -17.78
N VAL A 120 3.65 6.30 -17.47
CA VAL A 120 2.61 7.21 -17.98
C VAL A 120 2.85 8.67 -17.58
N ARG A 121 3.72 8.94 -16.60
CA ARG A 121 4.07 10.31 -16.18
C ARG A 121 5.15 10.93 -17.07
N GLN A 122 5.96 10.10 -17.73
CA GLN A 122 6.96 10.54 -18.71
C GLN A 122 6.49 10.36 -20.16
N MET A 123 5.38 9.64 -20.38
CA MET A 123 4.69 9.64 -21.67
C MET A 123 4.21 11.05 -21.98
N ARG A 124 4.81 11.68 -23.00
CA ARG A 124 4.19 12.80 -23.69
C ARG A 124 2.96 12.26 -24.42
N LEU A 125 1.80 12.30 -23.77
CA LEU A 125 0.55 12.04 -24.45
C LEU A 125 0.43 13.06 -25.59
N PRO A 126 0.16 12.64 -26.84
CA PRO A 126 -0.02 13.57 -27.96
C PRO A 126 -1.18 14.54 -27.71
N VAL A 127 -2.12 14.16 -26.83
CA VAL A 127 -3.23 15.00 -26.37
C VAL A 127 -3.32 14.89 -24.85
N LYS A 128 -3.16 16.02 -24.15
CA LYS A 128 -3.37 16.08 -22.69
C LYS A 128 -4.86 15.86 -22.43
N PRO A 129 -5.28 14.88 -21.60
CA PRO A 129 -6.68 14.74 -21.24
C PRO A 129 -7.13 16.04 -20.54
N VAL A 130 -8.22 16.60 -21.06
CA VAL A 130 -8.89 17.81 -20.52
C VAL A 130 -9.40 17.50 -19.11
N PRO A 131 -9.29 18.47 -18.16
CA PRO A 131 -9.67 18.29 -16.76
C PRO A 131 -11.13 17.88 -16.54
#